data_AF-A0A3B8W956-F1
#
_entry.id   AF-A0A3B8W956-F1
#
_cell.length_a   1.000
_cell.length_b   1.000
_cell.length_c   1.000
_cell.angle_alpha   90.00
_cell.angle_beta   90.00
_cell.angle_gamma   90.00
#
_symmetry.space_group_name_H-M   'P 1'
#
loop_
_entity.id
_entity.type
_entity.pdbx_description
1 polymer ?
#
loop_
_entity_poly.entity_id
_entity_poly.type
_entity_poly.pdbx_seq_one_letter_code
_entity_poly.pdbx_strand_id
1 'polypeptide(L)'
;MTGPQLEDLRQRELITQEQYEHIKPILTGKIVSVFYELRTLLYLGILLFSSGAGILIYQNIGQIGHVLALSGLTLLMLACFAYVTLKRQPYSHHSVKPPSPYYDYVVLLGCLLLVSVLGYAQFQFNLLERNLEWATLSTAVIFFAVAYRFDHVGILSMGIRAFVSFWGIRLSIVNWAAGDFFTSR
;
A
#
# COMPACT_ATOMS: atom_id res chain seq x y z
N MET A 1 -23.48 11.12 24.95
CA MET A 1 -24.37 12.30 24.96
C MET A 1 -25.68 11.90 24.30
N THR A 2 -26.81 12.04 24.99
CA THR A 2 -28.14 11.76 24.44
C THR A 2 -28.75 13.06 23.87
N GLY A 3 -29.68 12.96 22.91
CA GLY A 3 -30.38 14.12 22.33
C GLY A 3 -30.82 15.21 23.33
N PRO A 4 -31.40 14.88 24.50
CA PRO A 4 -31.77 15.89 25.51
C PRO A 4 -30.59 16.64 26.14
N GLN A 5 -29.38 16.06 26.18
CA GLN A 5 -28.19 16.75 26.72
C GLN A 5 -27.64 17.81 25.76
N LEU A 6 -27.85 17.64 24.44
CA LEU A 6 -27.40 18.62 23.44
C LEU A 6 -28.26 19.90 23.47
N GLU A 7 -29.54 19.76 23.77
CA GLU A 7 -30.46 20.90 23.94
C GLU A 7 -30.09 21.75 25.16
N ASP A 8 -29.74 21.10 26.27
CA ASP A 8 -29.30 21.75 27.52
C ASP A 8 -27.98 22.52 27.31
N LEU A 9 -27.05 21.97 26.52
CA LEU A 9 -25.81 22.67 26.13
C LEU A 9 -26.08 23.90 25.24
N ARG A 10 -27.09 23.84 24.37
CA ARG A 10 -27.53 25.01 23.57
C ARG A 10 -28.17 26.07 24.45
N GLN A 11 -29.04 25.67 25.38
CA GLN A 11 -29.71 26.58 26.31
C GLN A 11 -28.72 27.31 27.24
N ARG A 12 -27.58 26.70 27.54
CA ARG A 12 -26.49 27.31 28.32
C ARG A 12 -25.52 28.17 27.50
N GLU A 13 -25.82 28.42 26.22
CA GLU A 13 -24.97 29.16 25.26
C GLU A 13 -23.55 28.56 25.10
N LEU A 14 -23.36 27.29 25.46
CA LEU A 14 -22.05 26.62 25.34
C LEU A 14 -21.76 26.14 23.91
N ILE A 15 -22.79 26.06 23.07
CA ILE A 15 -22.68 25.71 21.64
C ILE A 15 -23.54 26.66 20.81
N THR A 16 -23.04 27.03 19.63
CA THR A 16 -23.78 27.88 18.68
C THR A 16 -24.87 27.11 17.94
N GLN A 17 -25.86 27.82 17.39
CA GLN A 17 -26.95 27.19 16.61
C GLN A 17 -26.42 26.35 15.43
N GLU A 18 -25.38 26.82 14.73
CA GLU A 18 -24.73 26.05 13.66
C GLU A 18 -24.12 24.74 14.19
N GLN A 19 -23.43 24.78 15.33
CA GLN A 19 -22.83 23.59 15.94
C GLN A 19 -23.91 22.59 16.37
N TYR A 20 -25.02 23.08 16.92
CA TYR A 20 -26.16 22.27 17.29
C TYR A 20 -26.77 21.55 16.07
N GLU A 21 -26.96 22.25 14.95
CA GLU A 21 -27.50 21.68 13.72
C GLU A 21 -26.56 20.66 13.05
N HIS A 22 -25.24 20.81 13.20
CA HIS A 22 -24.27 19.83 12.73
C HIS A 22 -24.17 18.58 13.63
N ILE A 23 -24.24 18.75 14.96
CA ILE A 23 -24.03 17.65 15.92
C ILE A 23 -25.30 16.83 16.10
N LYS A 24 -26.49 17.45 16.08
CA LYS A 24 -27.78 16.77 16.24
C LYS A 24 -27.99 15.58 15.28
N PRO A 25 -27.76 15.68 13.95
CA PRO A 25 -27.94 14.56 13.04
C PRO A 25 -26.90 13.43 13.23
N ILE A 26 -25.70 13.75 13.73
CA ILE A 26 -24.67 12.75 14.10
C ILE A 26 -25.10 11.99 15.35
N LEU A 27 -25.59 12.71 16.38
CA LEU A 27 -25.99 12.13 17.67
C LEU A 27 -27.29 11.31 17.58
N THR A 28 -28.20 11.71 16.69
CA THR A 28 -29.46 10.99 16.42
C THR A 28 -29.29 9.80 15.48
N GLY A 29 -28.06 9.54 15.00
CA GLY A 29 -27.77 8.43 14.07
C GLY A 29 -28.32 8.65 12.66
N LYS A 30 -28.78 9.87 12.34
CA LYS A 30 -29.30 10.21 11.00
C LYS A 30 -28.17 10.32 9.97
N ILE A 31 -26.95 10.60 10.42
CA ILE A 31 -25.72 10.56 9.62
C ILE A 31 -24.80 9.52 10.26
N VAL A 32 -24.58 8.42 9.54
CA VAL A 32 -23.62 7.38 9.93
C VAL A 32 -22.33 7.56 9.13
N SER A 33 -21.19 7.57 9.81
CA SER A 33 -19.89 7.68 9.15
C SER A 33 -19.49 6.34 8.53
N VAL A 34 -19.58 6.24 7.20
CA VAL A 34 -19.14 5.08 6.41
C VAL A 34 -17.61 5.07 6.19
N PHE A 35 -16.89 6.02 6.80
CA PHE A 35 -15.46 6.21 6.55
C PHE A 35 -14.63 4.95 6.86
N TYR A 36 -14.88 4.31 8.00
CA TYR A 36 -14.17 3.10 8.40
C TYR A 36 -14.56 1.90 7.53
N GLU A 37 -15.83 1.76 7.17
CA GLU A 37 -16.34 0.69 6.32
C GLU A 37 -15.77 0.76 4.90
N LEU A 38 -15.71 1.96 4.33
CA LEU A 38 -15.13 2.18 3.01
C LEU A 38 -13.61 1.89 3.02
N ARG A 39 -12.93 2.30 4.09
CA ARG A 39 -11.50 2.06 4.32
C ARG A 39 -11.18 0.58 4.45
N THR A 40 -11.98 -0.18 5.20
CA THR A 40 -11.78 -1.63 5.36
C THR A 40 -12.05 -2.35 4.05
N LEU A 41 -13.14 -2.01 3.34
CA LEU A 41 -13.47 -2.60 2.04
C LEU A 41 -12.37 -2.32 1.01
N LEU A 42 -11.80 -1.11 0.99
CA LEU A 42 -10.73 -0.76 0.06
C LEU A 42 -9.43 -1.54 0.34
N TYR A 43 -9.03 -1.68 1.60
CA TYR A 43 -7.88 -2.54 1.95
C TYR A 43 -8.13 -4.00 1.61
N LEU A 44 -9.31 -4.52 1.96
CA LEU A 44 -9.70 -5.90 1.66
C LEU A 44 -9.70 -6.15 0.15
N GLY A 45 -10.26 -5.22 -0.63
CA GLY A 45 -10.28 -5.27 -2.08
C GLY A 45 -8.88 -5.31 -2.68
N ILE A 46 -7.96 -4.47 -2.20
CA ILE A 46 -6.56 -4.46 -2.65
C ILE A 46 -5.87 -5.78 -2.31
N LEU A 47 -6.08 -6.31 -1.10
CA LEU A 47 -5.51 -7.60 -0.69
C LEU A 47 -6.04 -8.76 -1.53
N LEU A 48 -7.36 -8.85 -1.70
CA LEU A 48 -8.01 -9.87 -2.51
C LEU A 48 -7.59 -9.78 -3.98
N PHE A 49 -7.53 -8.57 -4.53
CA PHE A 49 -7.09 -8.33 -5.89
C PHE A 49 -5.63 -8.71 -6.09
N SER A 50 -4.72 -8.27 -5.21
CA SER A 50 -3.30 -8.61 -5.29
C SER A 50 -3.06 -10.11 -5.15
N SER A 51 -3.80 -10.76 -4.25
CA SER A 51 -3.71 -12.22 -4.04
C SER A 51 -4.25 -12.97 -5.26
N GLY A 52 -5.42 -12.56 -5.77
CA GLY A 52 -6.04 -13.13 -6.97
C GLY A 52 -5.17 -12.96 -8.22
N ALA A 53 -4.57 -11.79 -8.40
CA ALA A 53 -3.61 -11.53 -9.47
C ALA A 53 -2.38 -12.46 -9.34
N GLY A 54 -1.84 -12.62 -8.13
CA GLY A 54 -0.73 -13.54 -7.86
C GLY A 54 -1.06 -15.00 -8.20
N ILE A 55 -2.24 -15.49 -7.79
CA ILE A 55 -2.69 -16.85 -8.10
C ILE A 55 -2.91 -17.03 -9.61
N LEU A 56 -3.57 -16.06 -10.25
CA LEU A 56 -3.83 -16.10 -11.70
C LEU A 56 -2.52 -16.17 -12.48
N ILE A 57 -1.53 -15.36 -12.10
CA ILE A 57 -0.19 -15.40 -12.67
C ILE A 57 0.41 -16.79 -12.47
N TYR A 58 0.44 -17.28 -11.23
CA TYR A 58 1.07 -18.55 -10.85
C TYR A 58 0.49 -19.75 -11.62
N GLN A 59 -0.84 -19.80 -11.79
CA GLN A 59 -1.51 -20.90 -12.50
C GLN A 59 -1.30 -20.85 -14.02
N ASN A 60 -1.04 -19.68 -14.60
CA ASN A 60 -0.97 -19.50 -16.06
C ASN A 60 0.47 -19.30 -16.58
N ILE A 61 1.49 -19.54 -15.74
CA ILE A 61 2.90 -19.51 -16.15
C ILE A 61 3.12 -20.52 -17.30
N GLY A 62 3.62 -20.05 -18.45
CA GLY A 62 3.99 -20.90 -19.59
C GLY A 62 3.01 -20.98 -20.77
N GLN A 63 1.80 -20.42 -20.69
CA GLN A 63 0.83 -20.34 -21.81
C GLN A 63 0.60 -18.89 -22.27
N ILE A 64 0.17 -18.61 -23.51
CA ILE A 64 -0.03 -17.25 -24.06
C ILE A 64 -0.77 -16.27 -23.11
N GLY A 65 -1.65 -16.78 -22.24
CA GLY A 65 -2.32 -16.02 -21.18
C GLY A 65 -1.40 -15.26 -20.21
N HIS A 66 -0.15 -15.69 -19.99
CA HIS A 66 0.78 -14.98 -19.11
C HIS A 66 1.18 -13.60 -19.63
N VAL A 67 1.38 -13.44 -20.95
CA VAL A 67 1.73 -12.13 -21.54
C VAL A 67 0.55 -11.17 -21.41
N LEU A 68 -0.67 -11.67 -21.61
CA LEU A 68 -1.88 -10.85 -21.47
C LEU A 68 -2.09 -10.42 -20.01
N ALA A 69 -1.96 -11.34 -19.06
CA ALA A 69 -2.06 -11.01 -17.63
C ALA A 69 -0.97 -10.04 -17.19
N LEU A 70 0.29 -10.28 -17.58
CA LEU A 70 1.41 -9.42 -17.23
C LEU A 70 1.29 -8.03 -17.84
N SER A 71 0.93 -7.94 -19.12
CA SER A 71 0.74 -6.65 -19.79
C SER A 71 -0.44 -5.88 -19.19
N GLY A 72 -1.54 -6.55 -18.84
CA GLY A 72 -2.68 -5.96 -18.13
C GLY A 72 -2.30 -5.42 -16.76
N LEU A 73 -1.56 -6.20 -15.95
CA LEU A 73 -1.06 -5.77 -14.64
C LEU A 73 -0.07 -4.62 -14.75
N THR A 74 0.80 -4.64 -15.77
CA THR A 74 1.77 -3.56 -16.04
C THR A 74 1.04 -2.28 -16.45
N LEU A 75 0.04 -2.36 -17.33
CA LEU A 75 -0.79 -1.22 -17.72
C LEU A 75 -1.54 -0.64 -16.52
N LEU A 76 -2.13 -1.50 -15.69
CA LEU A 76 -2.83 -1.07 -14.49
C LEU A 76 -1.87 -0.41 -13.49
N MET A 77 -0.69 -0.98 -13.29
CA MET A 77 0.38 -0.41 -12.47
C MET A 77 0.76 0.99 -12.95
N LEU A 78 1.00 1.14 -14.26
CA LEU A 78 1.33 2.43 -14.87
C LEU A 78 0.19 3.43 -14.73
N ALA A 79 -1.06 3.00 -14.89
CA ALA A 79 -2.23 3.85 -14.67
C ALA A 79 -2.32 4.35 -13.22
N CYS A 80 -2.05 3.48 -12.24
CA CYS A 80 -1.97 3.87 -10.83
C CYS A 80 -0.89 4.94 -10.61
N PHE A 81 0.34 4.70 -11.07
CA PHE A 81 1.43 5.67 -10.91
C PHE A 81 1.20 6.97 -11.68
N ALA A 82 0.60 6.92 -12.88
CA ALA A 82 0.23 8.09 -13.66
C ALA A 82 -0.83 8.93 -12.92
N TYR A 83 -1.87 8.29 -12.38
CA TYR A 83 -2.89 8.96 -11.58
C TYR A 83 -2.29 9.66 -10.35
N VAL A 84 -1.46 8.93 -9.60
CA VAL A 84 -0.84 9.42 -8.36
C VAL A 84 0.11 10.57 -8.66
N THR A 85 0.89 10.50 -9.75
CA THR A 85 1.81 11.57 -10.14
C THR A 85 1.10 12.82 -10.65
N LEU A 86 -0.04 12.67 -11.33
CA LEU A 86 -0.84 13.80 -11.80
C LEU A 86 -1.57 14.53 -10.67
N LYS A 87 -2.03 13.80 -9.65
CA LYS A 87 -2.79 14.33 -8.50
C LYS A 87 -1.95 14.62 -7.27
N ARG A 88 -0.62 14.46 -7.35
CA ARG A 88 0.28 14.66 -6.20
C ARG A 88 0.26 16.11 -5.71
N GLN A 89 0.39 16.29 -4.40
CA GLN A 89 0.69 17.59 -3.82
C GLN A 89 2.18 17.95 -4.02
N PRO A 90 2.55 19.25 -3.94
CA PRO A 90 3.94 19.68 -3.90
C PRO A 90 4.70 18.97 -2.77
N TYR A 91 5.99 18.73 -2.98
CA TYR A 91 6.82 18.14 -1.94
C TYR A 91 6.93 19.10 -0.74
N SER A 92 6.80 18.56 0.47
CA SER A 92 6.94 19.28 1.74
C SER A 92 7.79 18.45 2.69
N HIS A 93 8.58 19.11 3.54
CA HIS A 93 9.33 18.45 4.61
C HIS A 93 8.44 18.05 5.81
N HIS A 94 7.21 18.55 5.86
CA HIS A 94 6.22 18.18 6.86
C HIS A 94 5.21 17.19 6.27
N SER A 95 4.63 16.35 7.12
CA SER A 95 3.62 15.39 6.68
C SER A 95 2.44 16.11 6.02
N VAL A 96 2.07 15.65 4.83
CA VAL A 96 1.03 16.26 4.01
C VAL A 96 -0.19 15.36 4.03
N LYS A 97 -1.36 15.93 4.33
CA LYS A 97 -2.60 15.16 4.22
C LYS A 97 -2.84 14.77 2.76
N PRO A 98 -3.18 13.50 2.49
CA PRO A 98 -3.45 13.06 1.13
C PRO A 98 -4.60 13.88 0.52
N PRO A 99 -4.52 14.22 -0.78
CA PRO A 99 -5.51 15.06 -1.45
C PRO A 99 -6.90 14.41 -1.51
N SER A 100 -6.98 13.08 -1.41
CA SER A 100 -8.24 12.35 -1.29
C SER A 100 -8.07 11.13 -0.37
N PRO A 101 -9.16 10.64 0.26
CA PRO A 101 -9.10 9.48 1.15
C PRO A 101 -8.59 8.20 0.48
N TYR A 102 -8.76 8.06 -0.84
CA TYR A 102 -8.37 6.88 -1.60
C TYR A 102 -6.99 7.01 -2.27
N TYR A 103 -6.35 8.18 -2.22
CA TYR A 103 -5.07 8.44 -2.88
C TYR A 103 -3.99 7.43 -2.44
N ASP A 104 -3.80 7.28 -1.13
CA ASP A 104 -2.82 6.38 -0.52
C ASP A 104 -3.00 4.92 -0.95
N TYR A 105 -4.25 4.52 -1.13
CA TYR A 105 -4.63 3.18 -1.54
C TYR A 105 -4.27 2.89 -2.99
N VAL A 106 -4.36 3.89 -3.87
CA VAL A 106 -3.90 3.77 -5.25
C VAL A 106 -2.38 3.64 -5.30
N VAL A 107 -1.65 4.37 -4.43
CA VAL A 107 -0.19 4.21 -4.32
C VAL A 107 0.18 2.81 -3.84
N LEU A 108 -0.53 2.31 -2.81
CA LEU A 108 -0.35 0.96 -2.29
C LEU A 108 -0.62 -0.11 -3.35
N LEU A 109 -1.72 0.01 -4.08
CA LEU A 109 -2.08 -0.90 -5.17
C LEU A 109 -1.01 -0.89 -6.27
N GLY A 110 -0.55 0.29 -6.69
CA GLY A 110 0.53 0.43 -7.67
C GLY A 110 1.83 -0.25 -7.22
N CYS A 111 2.19 -0.15 -5.94
CA CYS A 111 3.37 -0.82 -5.37
C CYS A 111 3.21 -2.34 -5.30
N LEU A 112 2.03 -2.84 -4.96
CA LEU A 112 1.73 -4.29 -4.95
C LEU A 112 1.78 -4.88 -6.36
N LEU A 113 1.26 -4.15 -7.33
CA LEU A 113 1.35 -4.52 -8.74
C LEU A 113 2.80 -4.51 -9.23
N LEU A 114 3.59 -3.51 -8.83
CA LEU A 114 5.02 -3.45 -9.14
C LEU A 114 5.76 -4.69 -8.63
N VAL A 115 5.53 -5.09 -7.38
CA VAL A 115 6.14 -6.31 -6.82
C VAL A 115 5.68 -7.54 -7.58
N SER A 116 4.40 -7.63 -7.94
CA SER A 116 3.86 -8.75 -8.71
C SER A 116 4.53 -8.86 -10.09
N VAL A 117 4.65 -7.74 -10.81
CA VAL A 117 5.28 -7.67 -12.13
C VAL A 117 6.77 -7.98 -12.04
N LEU A 118 7.48 -7.41 -11.07
CA LEU A 118 8.91 -7.63 -10.88
C LEU A 118 9.22 -9.07 -10.46
N GLY A 119 8.44 -9.63 -9.55
CA GLY A 119 8.56 -11.02 -9.12
C GLY A 119 8.28 -11.99 -10.27
N TYR A 120 7.29 -11.70 -11.11
CA TYR A 120 7.03 -12.47 -12.32
C TYR A 120 8.19 -12.38 -13.32
N ALA A 121 8.67 -11.17 -13.62
CA ALA A 121 9.78 -10.96 -14.54
C ALA A 121 11.05 -11.68 -14.07
N GLN A 122 11.31 -11.66 -12.77
CA GLN A 122 12.40 -12.39 -12.15
C GLN A 122 12.26 -13.92 -12.34
N PHE A 123 11.07 -14.48 -12.10
CA PHE A 123 10.82 -15.91 -12.25
C PHE A 123 10.88 -16.39 -13.71
N GLN A 124 10.28 -15.63 -14.63
CA GLN A 124 10.13 -16.05 -16.02
C GLN A 124 11.41 -15.88 -16.86
N PHE A 125 12.15 -14.79 -16.64
CA PHE A 125 13.31 -14.44 -17.47
C PHE A 125 14.64 -14.81 -16.82
N ASN A 126 14.63 -15.43 -15.63
CA ASN A 126 15.82 -15.72 -14.82
C ASN A 126 16.74 -14.50 -14.62
N LEU A 127 16.21 -13.27 -14.78
CA LEU A 127 16.99 -12.03 -14.81
C LEU A 127 17.85 -11.86 -13.55
N LEU A 128 17.41 -12.46 -12.44
CA LEU A 128 17.88 -12.22 -11.09
C LEU A 128 18.25 -13.50 -10.33
N GLU A 129 18.25 -14.70 -10.94
CA GLU A 129 18.66 -15.94 -10.25
C GLU A 129 20.09 -15.87 -9.72
N ARG A 130 20.99 -15.22 -10.48
CA ARG A 130 22.40 -15.04 -10.10
C ARG A 130 22.57 -14.04 -8.94
N ASN A 131 21.62 -13.11 -8.74
CA ASN A 131 21.78 -11.89 -7.95
C ASN A 131 20.48 -11.51 -7.18
N LEU A 132 19.79 -12.48 -6.57
CA LEU A 132 18.53 -12.27 -5.84
C LEU A 132 18.63 -11.18 -4.76
N GLU A 133 19.79 -11.09 -4.13
CA GLU A 133 20.18 -10.00 -3.24
C GLU A 133 20.03 -8.61 -3.92
N TRP A 134 20.65 -8.39 -5.07
CA TRP A 134 20.56 -7.10 -5.76
C TRP A 134 19.14 -6.77 -6.24
N ALA A 135 18.30 -7.78 -6.49
CA ALA A 135 16.87 -7.62 -6.78
C ALA A 135 16.09 -6.98 -5.62
N THR A 136 16.28 -7.54 -4.43
CA THR A 136 15.57 -7.09 -3.24
C THR A 136 16.04 -5.71 -2.80
N LEU A 137 17.33 -5.42 -2.99
CA LEU A 137 17.89 -4.08 -2.77
C LEU A 137 17.33 -3.04 -3.75
N SER A 138 17.27 -3.35 -5.05
CA SER A 138 16.72 -2.42 -6.05
C SER A 138 15.24 -2.13 -5.79
N THR A 139 14.48 -3.16 -5.41
CA THR A 139 13.07 -3.02 -4.99
C THR A 139 12.94 -2.12 -3.75
N ALA A 140 13.83 -2.28 -2.76
CA ALA A 140 13.85 -1.44 -1.57
C ALA A 140 14.09 0.04 -1.92
N VAL A 141 15.05 0.33 -2.79
CA VAL A 141 15.36 1.70 -3.26
C VAL A 141 14.15 2.33 -3.96
N ILE A 142 13.49 1.58 -4.85
CA ILE A 142 12.25 2.03 -5.52
C ILE A 142 11.17 2.36 -4.48
N PHE A 143 10.96 1.48 -3.49
CA PHE A 143 9.98 1.71 -2.43
C PHE A 143 10.31 2.87 -1.52
N PHE A 144 11.58 3.09 -1.17
CA PHE A 144 11.96 4.29 -0.44
C PHE A 144 11.70 5.54 -1.27
N ALA A 145 12.08 5.57 -2.55
CA ALA A 145 11.82 6.71 -3.42
C ALA A 145 10.32 7.03 -3.51
N VAL A 146 9.48 6.01 -3.69
CA VAL A 146 8.02 6.15 -3.74
C VAL A 146 7.45 6.58 -2.38
N ALA A 147 7.91 5.98 -1.28
CA ALA A 147 7.44 6.31 0.07
C ALA A 147 7.73 7.77 0.45
N TYR A 148 8.94 8.25 0.19
CA TYR A 148 9.31 9.66 0.44
C TYR A 148 8.63 10.61 -0.54
N ARG A 149 8.39 10.19 -1.78
CA ARG A 149 7.76 11.04 -2.79
C ARG A 149 6.27 11.27 -2.54
N PHE A 150 5.58 10.27 -1.98
CA PHE A 150 4.13 10.28 -1.77
C PHE A 150 3.70 10.26 -0.30
N ASP A 151 4.64 10.38 0.64
CA ASP A 151 4.40 10.43 2.10
C ASP A 151 3.59 9.24 2.64
N HIS A 152 3.93 8.01 2.21
CA HIS A 152 3.15 6.81 2.56
C HIS A 152 3.93 5.83 3.46
N VAL A 153 3.55 5.77 4.75
CA VAL A 153 4.19 4.91 5.77
C VAL A 153 4.11 3.41 5.46
N GLY A 154 2.98 2.93 4.93
CA GLY A 154 2.86 1.53 4.51
C GLY A 154 3.89 1.10 3.45
N ILE A 155 4.16 1.95 2.46
CA ILE A 155 5.17 1.69 1.41
C ILE A 155 6.57 1.79 2.00
N LEU A 156 6.81 2.72 2.94
CA LEU A 156 8.06 2.75 3.69
C LEU A 156 8.32 1.41 4.40
N SER A 157 7.30 0.83 5.03
CA SER A 157 7.40 -0.49 5.67
C SER A 157 7.73 -1.60 4.66
N MET A 158 7.20 -1.54 3.43
CA MET A 158 7.56 -2.48 2.37
C MET A 158 9.01 -2.31 1.91
N GLY A 159 9.49 -1.07 1.79
CA GLY A 159 10.90 -0.77 1.50
C GLY A 159 11.83 -1.34 2.58
N ILE A 160 11.49 -1.17 3.85
CA ILE A 160 12.23 -1.77 4.97
C ILE A 160 12.22 -3.30 4.87
N ARG A 161 11.07 -3.94 4.60
CA ARG A 161 10.99 -5.40 4.43
C ARG A 161 11.89 -5.89 3.29
N ALA A 162 11.88 -5.21 2.15
CA ALA A 162 12.75 -5.54 1.02
C ALA A 162 14.24 -5.36 1.38
N PHE A 163 14.59 -4.32 2.13
CA PHE A 163 15.96 -4.08 2.61
C PHE A 163 16.42 -5.14 3.62
N VAL A 164 15.54 -5.54 4.55
CA VAL A 164 15.81 -6.66 5.46
C VAL A 164 15.99 -7.96 4.67
N SER A 165 15.16 -8.20 3.65
CA SER A 165 15.30 -9.38 2.79
C SER A 165 16.67 -9.43 2.09
N PHE A 166 17.19 -8.29 1.63
CA PHE A 166 18.53 -8.22 1.04
C PHE A 166 19.62 -8.71 2.01
N TRP A 167 19.64 -8.16 3.23
CA TRP A 167 20.58 -8.58 4.26
C TRP A 167 20.38 -10.02 4.70
N GLY A 168 19.12 -10.48 4.77
CA GLY A 168 18.79 -11.85 5.12
C GLY A 168 19.33 -12.88 4.13
N ILE A 169 19.26 -12.59 2.83
CA ILE A 169 19.83 -13.43 1.77
C ILE A 169 21.36 -13.39 1.84
N ARG A 170 21.95 -12.19 1.97
CA ARG A 170 23.41 -11.98 2.04
C ARG A 170 24.08 -12.68 3.21
N LEU A 171 23.48 -12.60 4.40
CA LEU A 171 24.07 -13.10 5.64
C LEU A 171 23.78 -14.59 5.88
N SER A 172 22.93 -15.23 5.05
CA SER A 172 22.40 -16.59 5.28
C SER A 172 22.13 -16.84 6.76
N ILE A 173 21.10 -16.16 7.31
CA ILE A 173 20.75 -16.22 8.74
C ILE A 173 20.61 -17.66 9.24
N VAL A 174 20.22 -18.59 8.36
CA VAL A 174 20.15 -20.03 8.63
C VAL A 174 21.52 -20.65 8.94
N ASN A 175 22.55 -20.34 8.14
CA ASN A 175 23.91 -20.84 8.37
C ASN A 175 24.52 -20.18 9.62
N TRP A 176 24.20 -18.91 9.86
CA TRP A 176 24.62 -18.17 11.05
C TRP A 176 24.02 -18.78 12.33
N ALA A 177 22.73 -19.11 12.32
CA ALA A 177 22.06 -19.77 13.44
C ALA A 177 22.54 -21.22 13.66
N ALA A 178 22.95 -21.91 12.59
CA ALA A 178 23.52 -23.25 12.65
C ALA A 178 25.01 -23.28 13.08
N GLY A 179 25.68 -22.13 13.16
CA GLY A 179 27.11 -22.04 13.51
C GLY A 179 28.07 -22.38 12.36
N ASP A 180 27.57 -22.58 11.15
CA ASP A 180 28.36 -22.89 9.95
C ASP A 180 28.78 -21.60 9.23
N PHE A 181 29.73 -20.89 9.83
CA PHE A 181 30.20 -19.60 9.31
C PHE A 181 31.13 -19.69 8.09
N PHE A 182 31.73 -20.86 7.85
CA PHE A 182 32.87 -21.01 6.92
C PHE A 182 32.63 -21.99 5.76
N THR A 183 31.43 -22.56 5.62
CA THR A 183 31.10 -23.40 4.46
C THR A 183 30.71 -22.52 3.27
N SER A 184 31.71 -21.93 2.62
CA SER A 184 31.52 -21.26 1.33
C SER A 184 31.02 -22.27 0.30
N ARG A 185 29.91 -21.94 -0.37
CA ARG A 185 29.66 -22.43 -1.74
C ARG A 185 30.44 -21.59 -2.74
#